data_AF-A0A534VTX6-F1
#
_entry.id   AF-A0A534VTX6-F1
#
_cell.length_a   1.000
_cell.length_b   1.000
_cell.length_c   1.000
_cell.angle_alpha   90.00
_cell.angle_beta   90.00
_cell.angle_gamma   90.00
#
_symmetry.space_group_name_H-M   'P 1'
#
loop_
_entity.id
_entity.type
_entity.pdbx_description
1 polymer ?
#
loop_
_entity_poly.entity_id
_entity_poly.type
_entity_poly.pdbx_seq_one_letter_code
_entity_poly.pdbx_strand_id
1 'polypeptide(L)'
;MNGAVHRARVASSGAVLAERLRLAHTPWARLRGLLGTKGLDPGEGLWLRPCRQIHMFGMRYAVDAVFLDARQRVVRALPDFAPGRVSPHVRDAESVLELPAGTVERAGLAEGTQVVIEGEPVAPLTGRGGRLGTALCNLALAALYALFVAAHVSRARGTVNVALAGHLAIIVQMTILAVLFVVRRPSTDTSDRPLDWVLGIVGTFLPLLLRRADTPGGLVWLGAPIQVVGASAVAVVALFLGRSFGLVPANRGLKLEGPYRLVRHPMYGAHLLGYLGYVLTYPSAANVLIVVATLLALIARAVAEERILARDPAYRT
;
A
#
# COMPACT_ATOMS: atom_id res chain seq x y z
N MET A 1 -1.17 9.74 32.87
CA MET A 1 -1.24 8.53 32.03
C MET A 1 -2.42 8.67 31.07
N ASN A 2 -2.26 9.39 29.95
CA ASN A 2 -3.30 9.52 28.90
C ASN A 2 -2.82 8.73 27.68
N GLY A 3 -3.23 7.46 27.57
CA GLY A 3 -3.04 6.68 26.35
C GLY A 3 -4.32 6.71 25.54
N ALA A 4 -4.22 6.76 24.21
CA ALA A 4 -5.37 6.62 23.32
C ALA A 4 -6.21 5.40 23.73
N VAL A 5 -7.51 5.62 23.87
CA VAL A 5 -8.49 4.61 24.28
C VAL A 5 -9.21 4.15 23.03
N HIS A 6 -9.13 2.84 22.77
CA HIS A 6 -9.83 2.18 21.69
C HIS A 6 -11.02 1.40 22.25
N ARG A 7 -11.90 0.95 21.37
CA ARG A 7 -13.01 0.04 21.69
C ARG A 7 -12.89 -1.20 20.82
N ALA A 8 -13.08 -2.39 21.38
CA ALA A 8 -13.07 -3.64 20.63
C ALA A 8 -14.41 -4.36 20.73
N ARG A 9 -14.92 -4.85 19.59
CA ARG A 9 -16.13 -5.67 19.52
C ARG A 9 -16.01 -6.77 18.48
N VAL A 10 -16.83 -7.80 18.61
CA VAL A 10 -17.02 -8.83 17.57
C VAL A 10 -17.82 -8.25 16.40
N ALA A 11 -17.34 -8.44 15.17
CA ALA A 11 -17.97 -7.83 13.99
C ALA A 11 -19.36 -8.39 13.68
N SER A 12 -19.56 -9.70 13.88
CA SER A 12 -20.81 -10.39 13.54
C SER A 12 -21.91 -10.19 14.58
N SER A 13 -21.60 -10.34 15.86
CA SER A 13 -22.58 -10.26 16.96
C SER A 13 -22.66 -8.87 17.59
N GLY A 14 -21.68 -7.99 17.34
CA GLY A 14 -21.56 -6.71 18.05
C GLY A 14 -21.13 -6.85 19.51
N ALA A 15 -20.83 -8.06 19.99
CA ALA A 15 -20.46 -8.31 21.38
C ALA A 15 -19.21 -7.49 21.75
N VAL A 16 -19.33 -6.66 22.80
CA VAL A 16 -18.24 -5.79 23.24
C VAL A 16 -17.20 -6.61 23.99
N LEU A 17 -15.95 -6.53 23.54
CA LEU A 17 -14.80 -7.15 24.19
C LEU A 17 -14.18 -6.20 25.21
N ALA A 18 -14.04 -4.92 24.85
CA ALA A 18 -13.58 -3.87 25.74
C ALA A 18 -14.12 -2.50 25.28
N GLU A 19 -14.70 -1.75 26.22
CA GLU A 19 -15.07 -0.33 26.05
C GLU A 19 -13.85 0.59 26.13
N ARG A 20 -12.88 0.22 26.97
CA ARG A 20 -11.62 0.95 27.17
C ARG A 20 -10.43 0.04 26.91
N LEU A 21 -10.04 -0.06 25.65
CA LEU A 21 -8.87 -0.80 25.21
C LEU A 21 -7.65 0.11 25.10
N ARG A 22 -6.68 -0.08 26.00
CA ARG A 22 -5.46 0.75 26.06
C ARG A 22 -4.41 0.21 25.11
N LEU A 23 -3.85 1.06 24.25
CA LEU A 23 -2.77 0.67 23.35
C LEU A 23 -1.39 0.66 24.04
N ALA A 24 -0.69 -0.47 23.97
CA ALA A 24 0.71 -0.63 24.33
C ALA A 24 1.55 -0.95 23.09
N HIS A 25 2.16 0.08 22.50
CA HIS A 25 2.92 -0.05 21.25
C HIS A 25 4.43 0.19 21.37
N THR A 26 4.88 0.90 22.40
CA THR A 26 6.31 1.10 22.66
C THR A 26 6.91 -0.14 23.35
N PRO A 27 8.22 -0.42 23.17
CA PRO A 27 8.86 -1.57 23.83
C PRO A 27 8.65 -1.57 25.35
N TRP A 28 8.74 -0.39 25.99
CA TRP A 28 8.53 -0.26 27.42
C TRP A 28 7.06 -0.46 27.81
N ALA A 29 6.10 0.09 27.05
CA ALA A 29 4.69 -0.13 27.32
C ALA A 29 4.30 -1.61 27.20
N ARG A 30 4.89 -2.34 26.24
CA ARG A 30 4.67 -3.78 26.07
C ARG A 30 5.36 -4.62 27.15
N LEU A 31 6.58 -4.25 27.54
CA LEU A 31 7.31 -4.94 28.63
C LEU A 31 6.60 -4.76 29.97
N ARG A 32 6.07 -3.56 30.25
CA ARG A 32 5.25 -3.34 31.44
C ARG A 32 3.92 -4.09 31.35
N GLY A 33 3.23 -4.00 30.21
CA GLY A 33 1.90 -4.59 30.05
C GLY A 33 0.96 -4.22 31.20
N LEU A 34 0.38 -5.25 31.82
CA LEU A 34 -0.48 -5.17 33.00
C LEU A 34 0.27 -5.33 34.34
N LEU A 35 1.62 -5.39 34.35
CA LEU A 35 2.40 -5.48 35.58
C LEU A 35 2.10 -4.30 36.52
N GLY A 36 1.93 -4.62 37.80
CA GLY A 36 1.60 -3.66 38.86
C GLY A 36 0.12 -3.29 38.94
N THR A 37 -0.74 -3.81 38.06
CA THR A 37 -2.20 -3.63 38.16
C THR A 37 -2.80 -4.67 39.14
N LYS A 38 -3.95 -4.33 39.74
CA LYS A 38 -4.66 -5.21 40.69
C LYS A 38 -5.66 -6.15 40.00
N GLY A 39 -6.08 -5.81 38.79
CA GLY A 39 -7.08 -6.51 37.99
C GLY A 39 -7.37 -5.71 36.72
N LEU A 40 -8.16 -6.29 35.82
CA LEU A 40 -8.84 -5.58 34.74
C LEU A 40 -10.33 -5.56 35.05
N ASP A 41 -10.91 -4.36 35.12
CA ASP A 41 -12.35 -4.22 35.32
C ASP A 41 -13.12 -4.67 34.07
N PRO A 42 -14.40 -5.11 34.21
CA PRO A 42 -15.25 -5.40 33.06
C PRO A 42 -15.28 -4.22 32.07
N GLY A 43 -15.01 -4.51 30.79
CA GLY A 43 -14.95 -3.51 29.73
C GLY A 43 -13.59 -2.82 29.57
N GLU A 44 -12.59 -3.12 30.41
CA GLU A 44 -11.21 -2.70 30.17
C GLU A 44 -10.43 -3.76 29.38
N GLY A 45 -9.33 -3.35 28.76
CA GLY A 45 -8.38 -4.28 28.14
C GLY A 45 -7.08 -3.60 27.77
N LEU A 46 -6.08 -4.41 27.45
CA LEU A 46 -4.80 -3.97 26.91
C LEU A 46 -4.60 -4.52 25.50
N TRP A 47 -4.16 -3.68 24.58
CA TRP A 47 -3.78 -4.07 23.22
C TRP A 47 -2.27 -3.98 23.05
N LEU A 48 -1.60 -5.13 23.03
CA LEU A 48 -0.17 -5.25 22.79
C LEU A 48 0.11 -5.34 21.30
N ARG A 49 0.82 -4.35 20.74
CA ARG A 49 1.08 -4.28 19.29
C ARG A 49 2.45 -3.67 18.96
N PRO A 50 3.41 -4.39 18.33
CA PRO A 50 3.37 -5.78 17.90
C PRO A 50 3.53 -6.76 19.06
N CYS A 51 2.81 -7.89 18.99
CA CYS A 51 2.98 -8.99 19.92
C CYS A 51 2.57 -10.33 19.28
N ARG A 52 3.41 -11.35 19.46
CA ARG A 52 3.19 -12.74 18.99
C ARG A 52 3.29 -13.77 20.11
N GLN A 53 3.64 -13.30 21.30
CA GLN A 53 3.85 -14.12 22.48
C GLN A 53 3.81 -13.18 23.69
N ILE A 54 2.97 -13.55 24.65
CA ILE A 54 2.91 -12.93 25.97
C ILE A 54 3.50 -13.87 27.03
N HIS A 55 3.92 -13.28 28.13
CA HIS A 55 4.26 -14.00 29.36
C HIS A 55 3.41 -13.46 30.51
N MET A 56 3.16 -14.31 31.50
CA MET A 56 2.44 -13.97 32.72
C MET A 56 3.36 -13.97 33.95
N PHE A 57 4.67 -13.92 33.76
CA PHE A 57 5.62 -13.73 34.88
C PHE A 57 5.37 -12.41 35.60
N GLY A 58 5.27 -12.45 36.93
CA GLY A 58 5.01 -11.27 37.76
C GLY A 58 3.55 -10.78 37.77
N MET A 59 2.66 -11.45 37.03
CA MET A 59 1.22 -11.15 37.04
C MET A 59 0.54 -11.70 38.30
N ARG A 60 -0.52 -11.03 38.73
CA ARG A 60 -1.27 -11.37 39.95
C ARG A 60 -2.62 -12.05 39.69
N TYR A 61 -3.10 -11.98 38.45
CA TYR A 61 -4.41 -12.49 38.04
C TYR A 61 -4.32 -13.04 36.61
N ALA A 62 -5.25 -13.92 36.27
CA ALA A 62 -5.37 -14.49 34.93
C ALA A 62 -6.05 -13.50 33.97
N VAL A 63 -5.73 -13.60 32.69
CA VAL A 63 -6.34 -12.81 31.62
C VAL A 63 -6.77 -13.73 30.50
N ASP A 64 -7.75 -13.31 29.72
CA ASP A 64 -7.99 -13.92 28.43
C ASP A 64 -7.07 -13.25 27.39
N ALA A 65 -6.29 -14.06 26.68
CA ALA A 65 -5.37 -13.57 25.65
C ALA A 65 -5.85 -13.94 24.25
N VAL A 66 -6.16 -12.93 23.43
CA VAL A 66 -6.70 -13.09 22.08
C VAL A 66 -5.68 -12.58 21.07
N PHE A 67 -5.08 -13.50 20.31
CA PHE A 67 -4.10 -13.21 19.27
C PHE A 67 -4.83 -12.86 17.98
N LEU A 68 -4.47 -11.71 17.39
CA LEU A 68 -5.08 -11.19 16.19
C LEU A 68 -4.06 -11.09 15.05
N ASP A 69 -4.48 -11.43 13.83
CA ASP A 69 -3.70 -11.18 12.61
C ASP A 69 -3.74 -9.71 12.16
N ALA A 70 -3.12 -9.42 11.02
CA ALA A 70 -3.10 -8.10 10.38
C ALA A 70 -4.49 -7.53 10.04
N ARG A 71 -5.49 -8.40 9.93
CA ARG A 71 -6.88 -8.06 9.58
C ARG A 71 -7.79 -8.07 10.80
N GLN A 72 -7.25 -8.11 12.02
CA GLN A 72 -8.01 -8.20 13.27
C GLN A 72 -8.87 -9.48 13.36
N ARG A 73 -8.45 -10.58 12.73
CA ARG A 73 -9.07 -11.90 12.92
C ARG A 73 -8.36 -12.65 14.03
N VAL A 74 -9.14 -13.32 14.87
CA VAL A 74 -8.63 -14.20 15.91
C VAL A 74 -7.89 -15.38 15.26
N VAL A 75 -6.59 -15.47 15.50
CA VAL A 75 -5.77 -16.63 15.08
C VAL A 75 -5.52 -17.61 16.21
N ARG A 76 -5.73 -17.18 17.46
CA ARG A 76 -5.71 -18.02 18.67
C ARG A 76 -6.35 -17.26 19.82
N ALA A 77 -7.14 -17.96 20.64
CA ALA A 77 -7.63 -17.45 21.91
C ALA A 77 -7.17 -18.38 23.05
N LEU A 78 -6.65 -17.80 24.12
CA LEU A 78 -6.25 -18.49 25.33
C LEU A 78 -7.12 -17.98 26.48
N PRO A 79 -8.23 -18.67 26.81
CA PRO A 79 -9.04 -18.32 27.96
C PRO A 79 -8.31 -18.61 29.27
N ASP A 80 -8.59 -17.84 30.31
CA ASP A 80 -8.08 -17.99 31.67
C ASP A 80 -6.55 -18.25 31.71
N PHE A 81 -5.80 -17.42 31.01
CA PHE A 81 -4.35 -17.55 30.91
C PHE A 81 -3.70 -17.11 32.23
N ALA A 82 -3.37 -18.09 33.06
CA ALA A 82 -2.91 -17.91 34.44
C ALA A 82 -1.50 -17.31 34.60
N PRO A 83 -1.23 -16.68 35.76
CA PRO A 83 0.09 -16.23 36.19
C PRO A 83 1.20 -17.28 36.04
N GLY A 84 2.42 -16.81 35.78
CA GLY A 84 3.63 -17.66 35.69
C GLY A 84 3.78 -18.47 34.41
N ARG A 85 2.85 -18.37 33.46
CA ARG A 85 2.89 -19.10 32.17
C ARG A 85 3.47 -18.26 31.04
N VAL A 86 3.97 -18.93 30.01
CA VAL A 86 4.37 -18.30 28.73
C VAL A 86 3.48 -18.86 27.63
N SER A 87 2.90 -17.98 26.84
CA SER A 87 2.04 -18.40 25.73
C SER A 87 2.88 -19.05 24.62
N PRO A 88 2.29 -19.92 23.78
CA PRO A 88 2.95 -20.35 22.55
C PRO A 88 3.28 -19.14 21.66
N HIS A 89 4.36 -19.26 20.89
CA HIS A 89 4.65 -18.26 19.86
C HIS A 89 3.69 -18.43 18.67
N VAL A 90 2.77 -17.49 18.50
CA VAL A 90 1.75 -17.53 17.43
C VAL A 90 2.28 -16.75 16.22
N ARG A 91 2.77 -17.49 15.22
CA ARG A 91 3.46 -16.89 14.05
C ARG A 91 2.58 -15.94 13.24
N ASP A 92 1.30 -16.26 13.11
CA ASP A 92 0.33 -15.51 12.31
C ASP A 92 -0.25 -14.29 13.05
N ALA A 93 0.05 -14.16 14.35
CA ALA A 93 -0.38 -13.00 15.12
C ALA A 93 0.43 -11.75 14.74
N GLU A 94 -0.23 -10.60 14.75
CA GLU A 94 0.39 -9.27 14.67
C GLU A 94 0.28 -8.55 16.02
N SER A 95 -0.78 -8.83 16.77
CA SER A 95 -1.07 -8.21 18.05
C SER A 95 -1.85 -9.14 18.99
N VAL A 96 -1.94 -8.76 20.26
CA VAL A 96 -2.66 -9.52 21.30
C VAL A 96 -3.56 -8.56 22.08
N LEU A 97 -4.80 -8.97 22.32
CA LEU A 97 -5.68 -8.36 23.31
C LEU A 97 -5.56 -9.14 24.62
N GLU A 98 -5.25 -8.46 25.71
CA GLU A 98 -5.38 -8.98 27.07
C GLU A 98 -6.67 -8.41 27.66
N LEU A 99 -7.60 -9.31 27.97
CA LEU A 99 -8.96 -9.00 28.41
C LEU A 99 -9.22 -9.62 29.80
N PRO A 100 -10.24 -9.16 30.55
CA PRO A 100 -10.68 -9.82 31.77
C PRO A 100 -10.98 -11.30 31.50
N ALA A 101 -10.59 -12.18 32.42
CA ALA A 101 -10.86 -13.61 32.30
C ALA A 101 -12.36 -13.89 32.08
N GLY A 102 -12.68 -14.87 31.23
CA GLY A 102 -14.05 -15.23 30.85
C GLY A 102 -14.68 -14.36 29.76
N THR A 103 -13.94 -13.40 29.19
CA THR A 103 -14.40 -12.60 28.05
C THR A 103 -14.46 -13.41 26.76
N VAL A 104 -13.52 -14.32 26.53
CA VAL A 104 -13.47 -15.23 25.37
C VAL A 104 -14.73 -16.09 25.32
N GLU A 105 -15.11 -16.69 26.44
CA GLU A 105 -16.30 -17.52 26.55
C GLU A 105 -17.57 -16.67 26.40
N ARG A 106 -17.69 -15.57 27.17
CA ARG A 106 -18.86 -14.68 27.13
C ARG A 106 -19.14 -14.09 25.74
N ALA A 107 -18.10 -13.78 24.97
CA ALA A 107 -18.22 -13.19 23.64
C ALA A 107 -18.21 -14.24 22.50
N GLY A 108 -18.06 -15.53 22.81
CA GLY A 108 -17.99 -16.60 21.82
C GLY A 108 -16.82 -16.44 20.85
N LEU A 109 -15.65 -16.03 21.36
CA LEU A 109 -14.46 -15.84 20.53
C LEU A 109 -13.84 -17.18 20.15
N ALA A 110 -13.85 -17.48 18.85
CA ALA A 110 -13.19 -18.64 18.26
C ALA A 110 -12.16 -18.17 17.20
N GLU A 111 -11.28 -19.07 16.79
CA GLU A 111 -10.38 -18.82 15.66
C GLU A 111 -11.20 -18.50 14.39
N GLY A 112 -10.75 -17.50 13.65
CA GLY A 112 -11.45 -16.94 12.49
C GLY A 112 -12.44 -15.81 12.79
N THR A 113 -12.82 -15.61 14.06
CA THR A 113 -13.72 -14.52 14.47
C THR A 113 -13.11 -13.17 14.10
N GLN A 114 -13.91 -12.31 13.46
CA GLN A 114 -13.51 -10.95 13.09
C GLN A 114 -13.76 -10.00 14.27
N VAL A 115 -12.71 -9.33 14.72
CA VAL A 115 -12.78 -8.25 15.71
C VAL A 115 -12.73 -6.90 14.98
N VAL A 116 -13.45 -5.91 15.49
CA VAL A 116 -13.39 -4.52 15.05
C VAL A 116 -12.82 -3.71 16.21
N ILE A 117 -11.68 -3.04 15.98
CA ILE A 117 -11.07 -2.11 16.93
C ILE A 117 -11.26 -0.69 16.42
N GLU A 118 -12.05 0.10 17.15
CA GLU A 118 -12.36 1.51 16.87
C GLU A 118 -11.54 2.42 17.79
N GLY A 119 -11.18 3.62 17.35
CA GLY A 119 -10.44 4.58 18.15
C GLY A 119 -9.42 5.34 17.30
N GLU A 120 -8.38 5.88 17.92
CA GLU A 120 -7.38 6.66 17.19
C GLU A 120 -6.63 5.83 16.14
N PRO A 121 -6.18 6.42 15.02
CA PRO A 121 -5.39 5.70 14.03
C PRO A 121 -4.07 5.19 14.62
N VAL A 122 -3.81 3.88 14.50
CA VAL A 122 -2.54 3.28 14.94
C VAL A 122 -1.62 3.04 13.73
N ALA A 123 -0.37 3.50 13.81
CA ALA A 123 0.62 3.31 12.75
C ALA A 123 0.81 1.80 12.40
N PRO A 124 0.98 1.43 11.11
CA PRO A 124 1.17 0.04 10.69
C PRO A 124 2.43 -0.63 11.28
N LEU A 125 2.37 -1.95 11.53
CA LEU A 125 3.50 -2.76 11.98
C LEU A 125 4.47 -3.10 10.86
N THR A 126 5.22 -2.09 10.41
CA THR A 126 6.39 -2.31 9.57
C THR A 126 7.61 -2.51 10.46
N GLY A 127 8.11 -3.76 10.54
CA GLY A 127 9.37 -4.07 11.23
C GLY A 127 10.56 -3.34 10.60
N ARG A 128 11.65 -3.14 11.37
CA ARG A 128 12.85 -2.39 10.92
C ARG A 128 13.43 -2.94 9.59
N GLY A 129 13.43 -4.26 9.42
CA GLY A 129 13.83 -4.93 8.17
C GLY A 129 12.87 -4.70 7.00
N GLY A 130 11.56 -4.68 7.25
CA GLY A 130 10.55 -4.36 6.21
C GLY A 130 10.63 -2.91 5.73
N ARG A 131 10.94 -1.98 6.64
CA ARG A 131 11.19 -0.57 6.28
C ARG A 131 12.45 -0.41 5.43
N LEU A 132 13.53 -1.10 5.78
CA LEU A 132 14.76 -1.10 4.99
C LEU A 132 14.55 -1.70 3.60
N GLY A 133 13.88 -2.86 3.50
CA GLY A 133 13.58 -3.49 2.21
C GLY A 133 12.72 -2.59 1.30
N THR A 134 11.71 -1.94 1.87
CA THR A 134 10.88 -0.98 1.12
C THR A 134 11.70 0.23 0.66
N ALA A 135 12.59 0.76 1.50
CA ALA A 135 13.46 1.88 1.15
C ALA A 135 14.45 1.49 0.04
N LEU A 136 15.09 0.33 0.13
CA LEU A 136 16.00 -0.19 -0.89
C LEU A 136 15.29 -0.40 -2.23
N CYS A 137 14.09 -0.99 -2.22
CA CYS A 137 13.27 -1.15 -3.43
C CYS A 137 12.93 0.20 -4.07
N ASN A 138 12.55 1.20 -3.26
CA ASN A 138 12.27 2.54 -3.75
C ASN A 138 13.49 3.23 -4.33
N LEU A 139 14.65 3.10 -3.69
CA LEU A 139 15.91 3.64 -4.19
C LEU A 139 16.32 2.98 -5.50
N ALA A 140 16.17 1.66 -5.62
CA ALA A 140 16.46 0.93 -6.86
C ALA A 140 15.55 1.39 -8.01
N LEU A 141 14.26 1.59 -7.75
CA LEU A 141 13.32 2.13 -8.75
C LEU A 141 13.67 3.58 -9.11
N ALA A 142 13.95 4.43 -8.13
CA ALA A 142 14.36 5.82 -8.39
C ALA A 142 15.65 5.87 -9.24
N ALA A 143 16.63 5.02 -8.94
CA ALA A 143 17.86 4.90 -9.71
C ALA A 143 17.60 4.43 -11.15
N LEU A 144 16.70 3.47 -11.36
CA LEU A 144 16.31 3.02 -12.70
C LEU A 144 15.70 4.17 -13.51
N TYR A 145 14.78 4.95 -12.93
CA TYR A 145 14.20 6.12 -13.62
C TYR A 145 15.26 7.21 -13.89
N ALA A 146 16.18 7.45 -12.95
CA ALA A 146 17.29 8.38 -13.13
C ALA A 146 18.23 7.96 -14.27
N LEU A 147 18.48 6.66 -14.45
CA LEU A 147 19.22 6.12 -15.59
C LEU A 147 18.52 6.47 -16.92
N PHE A 148 17.19 6.33 -16.99
CA PHE A 148 16.43 6.72 -18.18
C PHE A 148 16.47 8.24 -18.42
N VAL A 149 16.45 9.05 -17.36
CA VAL A 149 16.66 10.51 -17.48
C VAL A 149 18.02 10.78 -18.12
N ALA A 150 19.10 10.20 -17.61
CA ALA A 150 20.45 10.39 -18.17
C ALA A 150 20.53 9.94 -19.64
N ALA A 151 19.87 8.82 -19.99
CA ALA A 151 19.81 8.32 -21.36
C ALA A 151 19.03 9.23 -22.32
N HIS A 152 18.03 9.97 -21.84
CA HIS A 152 17.31 10.95 -22.66
C HIS A 152 18.05 12.28 -22.74
N VAL A 153 18.67 12.73 -21.64
CA VAL A 153 19.52 13.94 -21.62
C VAL A 153 20.68 13.82 -22.61
N SER A 154 21.32 12.65 -22.69
CA SER A 154 22.42 12.44 -23.65
C SER A 154 21.97 12.53 -25.12
N ARG A 155 20.68 12.32 -25.39
CA ARG A 155 20.06 12.38 -26.73
C ARG A 155 19.33 13.70 -27.02
N ALA A 156 18.99 14.47 -26.00
CA ALA A 156 18.28 15.74 -26.09
C ALA A 156 19.23 16.89 -26.50
N ARG A 157 19.69 16.89 -27.75
CA ARG A 157 20.59 17.92 -28.30
C ARG A 157 20.15 18.33 -29.70
N GLY A 158 20.52 19.54 -30.12
CA GLY A 158 20.27 20.04 -31.47
C GLY A 158 19.18 21.10 -31.54
N THR A 159 18.59 21.26 -32.73
CA THR A 159 17.62 22.30 -33.03
C THR A 159 16.26 22.06 -32.36
N VAL A 160 15.54 23.14 -32.07
CA VAL A 160 14.20 23.07 -31.47
C VAL A 160 13.23 22.46 -32.48
N ASN A 161 12.77 21.23 -32.18
CA ASN A 161 11.80 20.49 -32.98
C ASN A 161 10.98 19.55 -32.07
N VAL A 162 9.97 18.88 -32.65
CA VAL A 162 9.08 17.98 -31.92
C VAL A 162 9.83 16.78 -31.29
N ALA A 163 10.90 16.30 -31.94
CA ALA A 163 11.71 15.22 -31.38
C ALA A 163 12.45 15.66 -30.11
N LEU A 164 13.03 16.86 -30.10
CA LEU A 164 13.63 17.44 -28.89
C LEU A 164 12.57 17.65 -27.80
N ALA A 165 11.41 18.18 -28.15
CA ALA A 165 10.29 18.33 -27.21
C ALA A 165 9.86 16.98 -26.59
N GLY A 166 9.87 15.90 -27.38
CA GLY A 166 9.61 14.54 -26.90
C GLY A 166 10.63 14.08 -25.84
N HIS A 167 11.92 14.30 -26.08
CA HIS A 167 12.95 13.96 -25.09
C HIS A 167 12.79 14.79 -23.81
N LEU A 168 12.53 16.09 -23.93
CA LEU A 168 12.33 16.97 -22.78
C LEU A 168 11.10 16.56 -21.95
N ALA A 169 9.98 16.24 -22.60
CA ALA A 169 8.77 15.77 -21.93
C ALA A 169 9.02 14.46 -21.16
N ILE A 170 9.74 13.51 -21.76
CA ILE A 170 10.10 12.24 -21.09
C ILE A 170 11.08 12.50 -19.94
N ILE A 171 12.06 13.39 -20.09
CA ILE A 171 13.00 13.77 -19.02
C ILE A 171 12.23 14.31 -17.81
N VAL A 172 11.32 15.26 -18.02
CA VAL A 172 10.48 15.83 -16.95
C VAL A 172 9.64 14.75 -16.29
N GLN A 173 8.93 13.94 -17.09
CA GLN A 173 8.11 12.83 -16.61
C GLN A 173 8.93 11.86 -15.73
N MET A 174 10.05 11.35 -16.22
CA MET A 174 10.87 10.36 -15.53
C MET A 174 11.53 10.93 -14.27
N THR A 175 11.90 12.22 -14.29
CA THR A 175 12.45 12.91 -13.11
C THR A 175 11.39 13.01 -12.01
N ILE A 176 10.16 13.40 -12.34
CA ILE A 176 9.05 13.45 -11.38
C ILE A 176 8.82 12.06 -10.78
N LEU A 177 8.73 11.02 -11.62
CA LEU A 177 8.51 9.65 -11.14
C LEU A 177 9.65 9.15 -10.24
N ALA A 178 10.91 9.44 -10.59
CA ALA A 178 12.08 9.11 -9.75
C ALA A 178 11.97 9.75 -8.37
N VAL A 179 11.66 11.06 -8.31
CA VAL A 179 11.48 11.80 -7.06
C VAL A 179 10.34 11.20 -6.25
N LEU A 180 9.20 10.89 -6.87
CA LEU A 180 8.04 10.32 -6.19
C LEU A 180 8.31 8.95 -5.56
N PHE A 181 9.19 8.13 -6.13
CA PHE A 181 9.62 6.89 -5.47
C PHE A 181 10.43 7.13 -4.19
N VAL A 182 11.26 8.16 -4.17
CA VAL A 182 12.05 8.55 -2.99
C VAL A 182 11.15 9.14 -1.91
N VAL A 183 10.25 10.07 -2.27
CA VAL A 183 9.36 10.74 -1.31
C VAL A 183 8.05 9.98 -1.08
N ARG A 184 7.93 8.72 -1.51
CA ARG A 184 6.68 7.96 -1.44
C ARG A 184 6.16 7.83 0.00
N ARG A 185 4.83 7.90 0.19
CA ARG A 185 4.20 7.57 1.48
C ARG A 185 4.11 6.04 1.66
N PRO A 186 4.21 5.53 2.90
CA PRO A 186 3.84 4.15 3.20
C PRO A 186 2.39 3.85 2.80
N SER A 187 2.10 2.62 2.37
CA SER A 187 0.74 2.17 2.12
C SER A 187 0.03 1.80 3.42
N THR A 188 -1.27 2.08 3.47
CA THR A 188 -2.17 1.65 4.55
C THR A 188 -2.77 0.28 4.26
N ASP A 189 -3.04 -0.03 2.99
CA ASP A 189 -3.47 -1.34 2.49
C ASP A 189 -2.75 -1.64 1.17
N THR A 190 -2.30 -2.86 0.94
CA THR A 190 -1.60 -3.30 -0.28
C THR A 190 -2.17 -4.63 -0.72
N SER A 191 -2.27 -4.87 -2.04
CA SER A 191 -2.78 -6.15 -2.54
C SER A 191 -1.97 -7.33 -2.01
N ASP A 192 -2.68 -8.34 -1.54
CA ASP A 192 -2.17 -9.66 -1.15
C ASP A 192 -2.11 -10.65 -2.32
N ARG A 193 -2.73 -10.30 -3.47
CA ARG A 193 -2.84 -11.20 -4.62
C ARG A 193 -1.58 -11.13 -5.49
N PRO A 194 -0.85 -12.24 -5.71
CA PRO A 194 0.35 -12.24 -6.54
C PRO A 194 0.11 -11.74 -7.96
N LEU A 195 -1.06 -12.02 -8.54
CA LEU A 195 -1.43 -11.54 -9.86
C LEU A 195 -1.43 -10.01 -9.95
N ASP A 196 -1.91 -9.30 -8.92
CA ASP A 196 -1.96 -7.84 -8.92
C ASP A 196 -0.54 -7.23 -8.92
N TRP A 197 0.43 -7.93 -8.33
CA TRP A 197 1.85 -7.56 -8.39
C TRP A 197 2.44 -7.79 -9.77
N VAL A 198 2.15 -8.95 -10.38
CA VAL A 198 2.59 -9.27 -11.75
C VAL A 198 2.03 -8.23 -12.73
N LEU A 199 0.75 -7.87 -12.62
CA LEU A 199 0.13 -6.84 -13.46
C LEU A 199 0.80 -5.46 -13.27
N GLY A 200 1.14 -5.09 -12.03
CA GLY A 200 1.90 -3.88 -11.74
C GLY A 200 3.27 -3.84 -12.40
N ILE A 201 4.00 -4.95 -12.34
CA ILE A 201 5.32 -5.12 -12.96
C ILE A 201 5.20 -5.09 -14.49
N VAL A 202 4.33 -5.93 -15.07
CA VAL A 202 4.13 -6.04 -16.51
C VAL A 202 3.67 -4.70 -17.10
N GLY A 203 2.64 -4.08 -16.53
CA GLY A 203 2.13 -2.79 -17.01
C GLY A 203 3.14 -1.65 -16.93
N THR A 204 4.18 -1.76 -16.10
CA THR A 204 5.23 -0.74 -16.00
C THR A 204 6.43 -1.04 -16.89
N PHE A 205 6.90 -2.29 -16.92
CA PHE A 205 8.18 -2.64 -17.53
C PHE A 205 8.06 -3.23 -18.93
N LEU A 206 6.89 -3.78 -19.33
CA LEU A 206 6.68 -4.29 -20.68
C LEU A 206 6.94 -3.24 -21.78
N PRO A 207 6.56 -1.95 -21.60
CA PRO A 207 6.88 -0.89 -22.55
C PRO A 207 8.38 -0.66 -22.79
N LEU A 208 9.27 -1.13 -21.91
CA LEU A 208 10.72 -1.05 -22.14
C LEU A 208 11.18 -1.92 -23.32
N LEU A 209 10.35 -2.88 -23.75
CA LEU A 209 10.62 -3.70 -24.92
C LEU A 209 10.21 -3.03 -26.24
N LEU A 210 9.58 -1.84 -26.19
CA LEU A 210 9.26 -1.08 -27.39
C LEU A 210 10.53 -0.74 -28.17
N ARG A 211 10.49 -1.01 -29.48
CA ARG A 211 11.64 -0.84 -30.37
C ARG A 211 11.44 0.36 -31.26
N ARG A 212 12.46 1.22 -31.27
CA ARG A 212 12.57 2.31 -32.23
C ARG A 212 13.05 1.75 -33.57
N ALA A 213 12.37 2.09 -34.66
CA ALA A 213 12.87 1.87 -36.02
C ALA A 213 13.83 3.00 -36.43
N ASP A 214 14.78 2.72 -37.33
CA ASP A 214 15.77 3.70 -37.79
C ASP A 214 15.11 4.91 -38.47
N THR A 215 14.01 4.66 -39.20
CA THR A 215 13.18 5.67 -39.83
C THR A 215 11.79 5.72 -39.16
N PRO A 216 11.29 6.92 -38.80
CA PRO A 216 9.90 7.07 -38.37
C PRO A 216 8.92 6.67 -39.47
N GLY A 217 7.75 6.17 -39.08
CA GLY A 217 6.67 5.86 -40.02
C GLY A 217 6.00 7.11 -40.60
N GLY A 218 5.17 6.92 -41.62
CA GLY A 218 4.49 8.03 -42.33
C GLY A 218 3.54 8.87 -41.47
N LEU A 219 3.13 8.38 -40.29
CA LEU A 219 2.27 9.10 -39.35
C LEU A 219 3.04 9.85 -38.25
N VAL A 220 4.36 10.01 -38.38
CA VAL A 220 5.21 10.73 -37.40
C VAL A 220 4.71 12.15 -37.08
N TRP A 221 4.17 12.87 -38.06
CA TRP A 221 3.66 14.23 -37.89
C TRP A 221 2.48 14.30 -36.91
N LEU A 222 1.76 13.19 -36.75
CA LEU A 222 0.66 13.05 -35.79
C LEU A 222 1.12 12.34 -34.51
N GLY A 223 1.89 11.26 -34.66
CA GLY A 223 2.36 10.43 -33.56
C GLY A 223 3.28 11.17 -32.60
N ALA A 224 4.25 11.92 -33.11
CA ALA A 224 5.24 12.58 -32.26
C ALA A 224 4.61 13.68 -31.38
N PRO A 225 3.73 14.57 -31.88
CA PRO A 225 2.98 15.49 -31.01
C PRO A 225 2.10 14.79 -29.97
N ILE A 226 1.37 13.73 -30.36
CA ILE A 226 0.54 12.95 -29.41
C ILE A 226 1.42 12.37 -28.30
N GLN A 227 2.62 11.88 -28.63
CA GLN A 227 3.55 11.35 -27.65
C GLN A 227 4.02 12.43 -26.67
N VAL A 228 4.34 13.64 -27.15
CA VAL A 228 4.70 14.79 -26.29
C VAL A 228 3.56 15.10 -25.33
N VAL A 229 2.33 15.18 -25.83
CA VAL A 229 1.13 15.43 -25.02
C VAL A 229 0.93 14.33 -23.98
N GLY A 230 1.03 13.06 -24.37
CA GLY A 230 0.91 11.92 -23.47
C GLY A 230 1.95 11.94 -22.36
N ALA A 231 3.23 12.12 -22.69
CA ALA A 231 4.32 12.19 -21.71
C ALA A 231 4.13 13.35 -20.73
N SER A 232 3.72 14.51 -21.24
CA SER A 232 3.43 15.71 -20.44
C SER A 232 2.22 15.50 -19.53
N ALA A 233 1.16 14.84 -20.04
CA ALA A 233 -0.01 14.49 -19.24
C ALA A 233 0.35 13.51 -18.12
N VAL A 234 1.23 12.53 -18.36
CA VAL A 234 1.72 11.64 -17.31
C VAL A 234 2.49 12.44 -16.24
N ALA A 235 3.38 13.34 -16.65
CA ALA A 235 4.10 14.21 -15.72
C ALA A 235 3.15 15.02 -14.83
N VAL A 236 2.15 15.68 -15.41
CA VAL A 236 1.17 16.49 -14.68
C VAL A 236 0.32 15.64 -13.75
N VAL A 237 -0.27 14.55 -14.22
CA VAL A 237 -1.13 13.68 -13.41
C VAL A 237 -0.34 13.02 -12.27
N ALA A 238 0.95 12.72 -12.48
CA ALA A 238 1.82 12.22 -11.43
C ALA A 238 2.03 13.26 -10.31
N LEU A 239 2.12 14.55 -10.62
CA LEU A 239 2.19 15.62 -9.60
C LEU A 239 0.92 15.68 -8.75
N PHE A 240 -0.26 15.54 -9.35
CA PHE A 240 -1.54 15.48 -8.61
C PHE A 240 -1.64 14.24 -7.71
N LEU A 241 -1.13 13.09 -8.17
CA LEU A 241 -1.05 11.89 -7.34
C LEU A 241 -0.04 12.08 -6.21
N GLY A 242 1.07 12.76 -6.50
CA GLY A 242 2.13 13.10 -5.57
C GLY A 242 2.67 11.86 -4.85
N ARG A 243 2.80 11.97 -3.52
CA ARG A 243 3.39 10.90 -2.69
C ARG A 243 2.55 9.61 -2.60
N SER A 244 1.36 9.58 -3.21
CA SER A 244 0.50 8.40 -3.28
C SER A 244 0.80 7.50 -4.48
N PHE A 245 1.72 7.90 -5.37
CA PHE A 245 2.16 7.11 -6.53
C PHE A 245 2.77 5.74 -6.15
N GLY A 246 2.53 4.72 -6.98
CA GLY A 246 3.10 3.38 -6.81
C GLY A 246 2.91 2.47 -8.01
N LEU A 247 3.61 1.33 -7.99
CA LEU A 247 3.60 0.30 -9.04
C LEU A 247 2.50 -0.74 -8.85
N VAL A 248 2.24 -1.08 -7.58
CA VAL A 248 1.34 -2.16 -7.19
C VAL A 248 0.09 -1.54 -6.58
N PRO A 249 -1.10 -2.11 -6.86
CA PRO A 249 -2.34 -1.69 -6.23
C PRO A 249 -2.22 -1.62 -4.72
N ALA A 250 -2.38 -0.42 -4.17
CA ALA A 250 -2.32 -0.15 -2.74
C ALA A 250 -2.98 1.20 -2.43
N ASN A 251 -3.59 1.31 -1.25
CA ASN A 251 -4.05 2.59 -0.74
C ASN A 251 -2.88 3.34 -0.06
N ARG A 252 -2.55 4.52 -0.60
CA ARG A 252 -1.51 5.44 -0.08
C ARG A 252 -2.10 6.84 0.21
N GLY A 253 -3.41 6.89 0.47
CA GLY A 253 -4.22 8.09 0.53
C GLY A 253 -4.97 8.32 -0.77
N LEU A 254 -6.28 8.57 -0.65
CA LEU A 254 -7.18 8.85 -1.77
C LEU A 254 -6.86 10.20 -2.41
N LYS A 255 -7.03 10.27 -3.73
CA LYS A 255 -6.84 11.48 -4.53
C LYS A 255 -8.12 11.77 -5.29
N LEU A 256 -8.82 12.82 -4.85
CA LEU A 256 -10.13 13.22 -5.37
C LEU A 256 -10.08 14.63 -5.98
N GLU A 257 -8.90 15.23 -6.13
CA GLU A 257 -8.70 16.58 -6.63
C GLU A 257 -8.08 16.60 -8.04
N GLY A 258 -8.22 17.72 -8.74
CA GLY A 258 -7.62 17.90 -10.07
C GLY A 258 -8.17 16.90 -11.11
N PRO A 259 -7.33 16.26 -11.94
CA PRO A 259 -7.75 15.29 -12.97
C PRO A 259 -8.58 14.12 -12.42
N TYR A 260 -8.37 13.76 -11.15
CA TYR A 260 -9.07 12.66 -10.49
C TYR A 260 -10.55 12.99 -10.20
N ARG A 261 -10.97 14.25 -10.31
CA ARG A 261 -12.39 14.65 -10.28
C ARG A 261 -13.14 14.27 -11.55
N LEU A 262 -12.44 14.19 -12.67
CA LEU A 262 -13.04 13.96 -13.99
C LEU A 262 -13.11 12.48 -14.31
N VAL A 263 -12.03 11.74 -14.04
CA VAL A 263 -11.90 10.31 -14.31
C VAL A 263 -11.15 9.67 -13.15
N ARG A 264 -11.52 8.43 -12.77
CA ARG A 264 -10.90 7.72 -11.64
C ARG A 264 -9.43 7.35 -11.86
N HIS A 265 -9.06 7.02 -13.10
CA HIS A 265 -7.70 6.62 -13.47
C HIS A 265 -7.10 7.46 -14.61
N PRO A 266 -6.91 8.78 -14.41
CA PRO A 266 -6.38 9.68 -15.43
C PRO A 266 -4.94 9.31 -15.82
N MET A 267 -4.20 8.63 -14.93
CA MET A 267 -2.84 8.16 -15.20
C MET A 267 -2.79 7.14 -16.34
N TYR A 268 -3.70 6.16 -16.36
CA TYR A 268 -3.74 5.15 -17.41
C TYR A 268 -4.21 5.75 -18.74
N GLY A 269 -5.12 6.73 -18.72
CA GLY A 269 -5.48 7.51 -19.90
C GLY A 269 -4.30 8.28 -20.49
N ALA A 270 -3.48 8.92 -19.64
CA ALA A 270 -2.27 9.61 -20.09
C ALA A 270 -1.23 8.64 -20.69
N HIS A 271 -1.06 7.45 -20.10
CA HIS A 271 -0.21 6.39 -20.67
C HIS A 271 -0.71 5.92 -22.04
N LEU A 272 -2.01 5.71 -22.21
CA LEU A 272 -2.62 5.34 -23.49
C LEU A 272 -2.27 6.35 -24.59
N LEU A 273 -2.39 7.65 -24.32
CA LEU A 273 -2.01 8.69 -25.27
C LEU A 273 -0.53 8.60 -25.65
N GLY A 274 0.36 8.44 -24.67
CA GLY A 274 1.80 8.31 -24.92
C GLY A 274 2.14 7.09 -25.79
N TYR A 275 1.53 5.94 -25.51
CA TYR A 275 1.76 4.71 -26.27
C TYR A 275 1.17 4.76 -27.68
N LEU A 276 -0.01 5.36 -27.83
CA LEU A 276 -0.61 5.61 -29.15
C LEU A 276 0.32 6.49 -30.00
N GLY A 277 0.83 7.59 -29.45
CA GLY A 277 1.78 8.46 -30.14
C GLY A 277 3.06 7.72 -30.55
N TYR A 278 3.58 6.84 -29.68
CA TYR A 278 4.75 6.03 -29.98
C TYR A 278 4.50 5.06 -31.15
N VAL A 279 3.39 4.31 -31.13
CA VAL A 279 3.06 3.35 -32.19
C VAL A 279 2.82 4.03 -33.54
N LEU A 280 2.16 5.20 -33.55
CA LEU A 280 1.98 6.00 -34.77
C LEU A 280 3.33 6.48 -35.33
N THR A 281 4.29 6.77 -34.45
CA THR A 281 5.63 7.21 -34.84
C THR A 281 6.50 6.06 -35.33
N TYR A 282 6.43 4.89 -34.69
CA TYR A 282 7.24 3.71 -34.99
C TYR A 282 6.35 2.47 -35.15
N PRO A 283 5.57 2.39 -36.24
CA PRO A 283 4.62 1.31 -36.43
C PRO A 283 5.35 -0.02 -36.65
N SER A 284 5.07 -1.00 -35.80
CA SER A 284 5.47 -2.39 -36.01
C SER A 284 4.49 -3.32 -35.31
N ALA A 285 4.29 -4.52 -35.84
CA ALA A 285 3.41 -5.52 -35.21
C ALA A 285 3.86 -5.84 -33.77
N ALA A 286 5.17 -5.89 -33.53
CA ALA A 286 5.73 -6.08 -32.19
C ALA A 286 5.39 -4.92 -31.24
N ASN A 287 5.56 -3.66 -31.68
CA ASN A 287 5.22 -2.50 -30.85
C ASN A 287 3.72 -2.43 -30.56
N VAL A 288 2.88 -2.75 -31.56
CA VAL A 288 1.42 -2.82 -31.37
C VAL A 288 1.08 -3.89 -30.32
N LEU A 289 1.64 -5.09 -30.43
CA LEU A 289 1.39 -6.17 -29.48
C LEU A 289 1.84 -5.80 -28.06
N ILE A 290 3.02 -5.20 -27.91
CA ILE A 290 3.55 -4.71 -26.63
C ILE A 290 2.62 -3.66 -26.02
N VAL A 291 2.16 -2.68 -26.81
CA VAL A 291 1.23 -1.65 -26.33
C VAL A 291 -0.11 -2.25 -25.93
N VAL A 292 -0.71 -3.11 -26.76
CA VAL A 292 -1.98 -3.77 -26.43
C VAL A 292 -1.85 -4.58 -25.13
N ALA A 293 -0.80 -5.40 -25.00
CA ALA A 293 -0.57 -6.17 -23.79
C ALA A 293 -0.34 -5.28 -22.55
N THR A 294 0.39 -4.16 -22.71
CA THR A 294 0.57 -3.17 -21.64
C THR A 294 -0.76 -2.55 -21.23
N LEU A 295 -1.59 -2.13 -22.19
CA LEU A 295 -2.88 -1.52 -21.92
C LEU A 295 -3.84 -2.48 -21.22
N LEU A 296 -3.87 -3.74 -21.64
CA LEU A 296 -4.65 -4.77 -20.94
C LEU A 296 -4.15 -4.97 -19.50
N ALA A 297 -2.84 -4.97 -19.27
CA ALA A 297 -2.27 -5.05 -17.93
C ALA A 297 -2.63 -3.82 -17.09
N LEU A 298 -2.60 -2.60 -17.66
CA LEU A 298 -3.00 -1.37 -16.97
C LEU A 298 -4.50 -1.34 -16.65
N ILE A 299 -5.36 -1.84 -17.54
CA ILE A 299 -6.80 -1.97 -17.29
C ILE A 299 -7.06 -2.98 -16.16
N ALA A 300 -6.44 -4.15 -16.22
CA ALA A 300 -6.57 -5.16 -15.18
C ALA A 300 -6.04 -4.64 -13.83
N ARG A 301 -4.95 -3.86 -13.86
CA ARG A 301 -4.41 -3.16 -12.69
C ARG A 301 -5.37 -2.11 -12.15
N ALA A 302 -6.03 -1.32 -13.00
CA ALA A 302 -7.05 -0.35 -12.59
C ALA A 302 -8.19 -1.02 -11.82
N VAL A 303 -8.69 -2.14 -12.33
CA VAL A 303 -9.70 -2.96 -11.64
C VAL A 303 -9.19 -3.48 -10.29
N ALA A 304 -7.92 -3.91 -10.22
CA ALA A 304 -7.31 -4.33 -8.96
C ALA A 304 -7.21 -3.18 -7.95
N GLU A 305 -6.88 -1.97 -8.40
CA GLU A 305 -6.85 -0.77 -7.57
C GLU A 305 -8.24 -0.43 -7.02
N GLU A 306 -9.28 -0.42 -7.87
CA GLU A 306 -10.66 -0.18 -7.44
C GLU A 306 -11.09 -1.14 -6.33
N ARG A 307 -10.73 -2.43 -6.41
CA ARG A 307 -11.05 -3.42 -5.34
C ARG A 307 -10.42 -3.08 -4.00
N ILE A 308 -9.23 -2.49 -3.98
CA ILE A 308 -8.52 -2.11 -2.75
C ILE A 308 -9.06 -0.78 -2.24
N LEU A 309 -9.20 0.20 -3.13
CA LEU A 309 -9.70 1.53 -2.77
C LEU A 309 -11.14 1.46 -2.28
N ALA A 310 -11.98 0.57 -2.82
CA ALA A 310 -13.35 0.34 -2.36
C ALA A 310 -13.44 -0.23 -0.92
N ARG A 311 -12.32 -0.62 -0.29
CA ARG A 311 -12.30 -0.98 1.14
C ARG A 311 -12.29 0.27 2.03
N ASP A 312 -11.87 1.42 1.49
CA ASP A 312 -11.89 2.71 2.18
C ASP A 312 -13.31 3.32 2.07
N PRO A 313 -14.01 3.60 3.17
CA PRO A 313 -15.35 4.20 3.14
C PRO A 313 -15.39 5.53 2.38
N ALA A 314 -14.33 6.34 2.47
CA ALA A 314 -14.25 7.64 1.81
C ALA A 314 -14.12 7.55 0.28
N TYR A 315 -13.89 6.35 -0.26
CA TYR A 315 -13.83 6.12 -1.70
C TYR A 315 -15.19 5.80 -2.33
N ARG A 316 -16.18 5.41 -1.51
CA ARG A 316 -17.52 5.02 -1.98
C ARG A 316 -18.50 6.19 -2.09
N THR A 317 -18.15 7.32 -1.49
CA THR A 317 -18.88 8.59 -1.48
C THR A 317 -18.40 9.49 -2.61
#